data_AF-A0A6P8CU12-F1
#
_entry.id   AF-A0A6P8CU12-F1
#
_cell.length_a   1.000
_cell.length_b   1.000
_cell.length_c   1.000
_cell.angle_alpha   90.00
_cell.angle_beta   90.00
_cell.angle_gamma   90.00
#
_symmetry.space_group_name_H-M   'P 1'
#
loop_
_entity.id
_entity.type
_entity.pdbx_description
1 polymer ?
#
loop_
_entity_poly.entity_id
_entity_poly.type
_entity_poly.pdbx_seq_one_letter_code
_entity_poly.pdbx_strand_id
1 'polypeptide(L)'
;MTSSVSRNLSRHLHLRSAKMANPPKQSAQETPHRALEAKFITLLQSCKVPKQLHQVQAQLVVHGFEHNDYIGPKVISLCFETKEIGYARKVFDQIPDPHVSLWNAMFKGYCRNEMYSNVVALFGYMKGMDVVPNCFTFPIILKSCGKIGALVEGREVHCFVIKAGFRGNPFIGTSLIDMYSGGGEISSAFKAFSELHDRNVVAWTSMVNGYISCGDIVSARSLFDLAPGRDIVLWNTMVSGYIEIGDMVEARKLFHQMPNRDVMSWNTMLNGYASNGDIGSCEALFEEMPERNVFSWNGLIGGYSRSGDLSKVLDSFKRMWIEANVRPNDATLVTVLSACAKLRALDLGQWIHVYSDNNGYRGNVYVGNALMDMYAKCGIVANAVDVFMRMERKDLISWNTIINCLAVHSRGSEALSMFQQMKHTDVNPDGITFVGVLCACTHMGLVTDGFSYFQSMIDDYLIEPKIEHYGCMVDLLGRAGLLAQAVDFVGKMPIKADAVIWTALLGACKIYKNVEVAELALERLIEIEPENPSNYVMLSNIYGDLGRWKDMARLKLAVKETGFRKPPGCSSIELADGVVEFFSLDERHPDKDTIYDVLKGLVKLLKSSGYVPDLMELESGT
;
A
#
# COMPACT_ATOMS: atom_id res chain seq x y z
N MET A 1 -65.01 48.38 14.55
CA MET A 1 -63.59 48.70 14.24
C MET A 1 -63.05 47.64 13.28
N THR A 2 -63.56 47.63 12.06
CA THR A 2 -63.37 46.55 11.06
C THR A 2 -63.37 47.14 9.64
N SER A 3 -62.68 48.27 9.42
CA SER A 3 -62.62 48.91 8.09
C SER A 3 -61.24 49.44 7.70
N SER A 4 -60.16 49.10 8.43
CA SER A 4 -58.78 49.49 8.06
C SER A 4 -57.91 48.31 7.59
N VAL A 5 -58.37 47.06 7.69
CA VAL A 5 -57.58 45.88 7.30
C VAL A 5 -57.91 45.37 5.88
N SER A 6 -59.05 45.74 5.29
CA SER A 6 -59.39 45.33 3.91
C SER A 6 -58.81 46.22 2.79
N ARG A 7 -58.25 47.40 3.12
CA ARG A 7 -57.63 48.31 2.13
C ARG A 7 -56.17 48.00 1.80
N ASN A 8 -55.49 47.15 2.58
CA ASN A 8 -54.11 46.74 2.29
C ASN A 8 -54.00 45.43 1.51
N LEU A 9 -55.08 44.66 1.36
CA LEU A 9 -55.09 43.44 0.52
C LEU A 9 -55.44 43.71 -0.95
N SER A 10 -56.14 44.81 -1.27
CA SER A 10 -56.51 45.17 -2.65
C SER A 10 -55.38 45.85 -3.43
N ARG A 11 -54.29 46.29 -2.76
CA ARG A 11 -53.08 46.80 -3.42
C ARG A 11 -52.06 45.72 -3.79
N HIS A 12 -52.16 44.53 -3.22
CA HIS A 12 -51.20 43.44 -3.49
C HIS A 12 -51.67 42.42 -4.53
N LEU A 13 -52.94 42.46 -4.98
CA LEU A 13 -53.48 41.53 -5.98
C LEU A 13 -53.70 42.12 -7.39
N HIS A 14 -53.38 43.40 -7.62
CA HIS A 14 -53.42 44.01 -8.96
C HIS A 14 -52.06 44.19 -9.65
N LEU A 15 -50.98 43.62 -9.11
CA LEU A 15 -49.64 43.66 -9.70
C LEU A 15 -49.16 42.31 -10.29
N ARG A 16 -50.05 41.30 -10.38
CA ARG A 16 -49.77 40.01 -11.03
C ARG A 16 -50.78 39.68 -12.12
N SER A 17 -50.99 40.59 -13.06
CA SER A 17 -51.42 40.27 -14.43
C SER A 17 -51.28 41.51 -15.31
N ALA A 18 -50.63 41.37 -16.46
CA ALA A 18 -50.39 42.38 -17.50
C ALA A 18 -49.14 43.28 -17.34
N LYS A 19 -47.99 42.75 -17.75
CA LYS A 19 -47.26 43.21 -18.95
C LYS A 19 -46.09 42.27 -19.23
N MET A 20 -46.34 41.25 -20.05
CA MET A 20 -45.34 40.80 -21.02
C MET A 20 -45.13 41.96 -22.00
N ALA A 21 -44.21 42.84 -21.67
CA ALA A 21 -43.59 43.74 -22.62
C ALA A 21 -42.09 43.57 -22.39
N ASN A 22 -41.41 43.11 -23.43
CA ASN A 22 -39.95 42.92 -23.44
C ASN A 22 -39.26 44.10 -22.74
N PRO A 23 -38.29 43.86 -21.83
CA PRO A 23 -37.41 44.93 -21.42
C PRO A 23 -36.72 45.47 -22.68
N PRO A 24 -36.48 46.79 -22.78
CA PRO A 24 -35.71 47.31 -23.88
C PRO A 24 -34.36 46.59 -23.88
N LYS A 25 -33.94 46.11 -25.06
CA LYS A 25 -32.57 45.66 -25.31
C LYS A 25 -31.64 46.86 -25.05
N GLN A 26 -31.30 47.11 -23.79
CA GLN A 26 -30.04 47.76 -23.47
C GLN A 26 -28.99 46.72 -23.85
N SER A 27 -28.38 46.92 -25.01
CA SER A 27 -27.09 46.32 -25.34
C SER A 27 -26.18 46.55 -24.13
N ALA A 28 -25.91 45.52 -23.35
CA ALA A 28 -24.85 45.56 -22.37
C ALA A 28 -23.55 45.74 -23.15
N GLN A 29 -23.11 46.98 -23.31
CA GLN A 29 -21.75 47.26 -23.71
C GLN A 29 -20.88 46.63 -22.61
N GLU A 30 -20.22 45.50 -22.94
CA GLU A 30 -19.18 44.93 -22.10
C GLU A 30 -18.17 46.03 -21.82
N THR A 31 -18.05 46.42 -20.55
CA THR A 31 -17.00 47.35 -20.16
C THR A 31 -15.65 46.71 -20.50
N PRO A 32 -14.67 47.45 -21.06
CA PRO A 32 -13.36 46.90 -21.43
C PRO A 32 -12.69 46.09 -20.31
N HIS A 33 -12.96 46.48 -19.06
CA HIS A 33 -12.51 45.82 -17.85
C HIS A 33 -13.08 44.39 -17.67
N ARG A 34 -14.37 44.15 -17.96
CA ARG A 34 -15.00 42.81 -17.87
C ARG A 34 -14.53 41.87 -18.99
N ALA A 35 -14.32 42.41 -20.19
CA ALA A 35 -13.77 41.63 -21.30
C ALA A 35 -12.33 41.18 -21.01
N LEU A 36 -11.53 42.04 -20.36
CA LEU A 36 -10.16 41.73 -19.95
C LEU A 36 -10.12 40.70 -18.81
N GLU A 37 -11.01 40.82 -17.83
CA GLU A 37 -11.21 39.83 -16.75
C GLU A 37 -11.54 38.43 -17.30
N ALA A 38 -12.50 38.33 -18.22
CA ALA A 38 -12.85 37.05 -18.87
C ALA A 38 -11.65 36.44 -19.62
N LYS A 39 -10.85 37.29 -20.28
CA LYS A 39 -9.62 36.88 -20.98
C LYS A 39 -8.59 36.27 -20.02
N PHE A 40 -8.36 36.90 -18.87
CA PHE A 40 -7.46 36.37 -17.86
C PHE A 40 -7.97 35.05 -17.26
N ILE A 41 -9.28 34.90 -17.05
CA ILE A 41 -9.86 33.63 -16.59
C ILE A 41 -9.60 32.52 -17.61
N THR A 42 -9.77 32.78 -18.91
CA THR A 42 -9.46 31.79 -19.96
C THR A 42 -7.97 31.46 -20.05
N LEU A 43 -7.09 32.46 -19.89
CA LEU A 43 -5.64 32.26 -19.85
C LEU A 43 -5.22 31.38 -18.66
N LEU A 44 -5.77 31.63 -17.48
CA LEU A 44 -5.53 30.81 -16.28
C LEU A 44 -6.01 29.38 -16.44
N GLN A 45 -7.13 29.15 -17.16
CA GLN A 45 -7.59 27.79 -17.48
C GLN A 45 -6.66 27.03 -18.43
N SER A 46 -5.90 27.74 -19.27
CA SER A 46 -4.96 27.14 -20.22
C SER A 46 -3.56 26.86 -19.65
N CYS A 47 -3.25 27.38 -18.47
CA CYS A 47 -1.94 27.27 -17.85
C CYS A 47 -1.71 25.85 -17.29
N LYS A 48 -0.60 25.21 -17.69
CA LYS A 48 -0.22 23.86 -17.24
C LYS A 48 1.13 23.79 -16.54
N VAL A 49 1.93 24.86 -16.62
CA VAL A 49 3.31 24.89 -16.14
C VAL A 49 3.52 26.13 -15.26
N PRO A 50 4.29 26.04 -14.15
CA PRO A 50 4.55 27.17 -13.24
C PRO A 50 5.02 28.46 -13.93
N LYS A 51 5.85 28.34 -14.98
CA LYS A 51 6.33 29.50 -15.75
C LYS A 51 5.20 30.32 -16.39
N GLN A 52 4.18 29.65 -16.91
CA GLN A 52 3.02 30.31 -17.53
C GLN A 52 2.19 31.02 -16.46
N LEU A 53 2.01 30.38 -15.29
CA LEU A 53 1.30 30.96 -14.16
C LEU A 53 1.98 32.25 -13.66
N HIS A 54 3.31 32.24 -13.52
CA HIS A 54 4.06 33.45 -13.12
C HIS A 54 3.95 34.58 -14.16
N GLN A 55 3.95 34.25 -15.46
CA GLN A 55 3.77 35.23 -16.53
C GLN A 55 2.37 35.85 -16.51
N VAL A 56 1.33 35.03 -16.35
CA VAL A 56 -0.06 35.51 -16.24
C VAL A 56 -0.24 36.34 -14.97
N GLN A 57 0.35 35.92 -13.84
CA GLN A 57 0.30 36.69 -12.59
C GLN A 57 1.01 38.05 -12.71
N ALA A 58 2.16 38.11 -13.37
CA ALA A 58 2.82 39.39 -13.64
C ALA A 58 1.94 40.31 -14.49
N GLN A 59 1.24 39.76 -15.48
CA GLN A 59 0.29 40.53 -16.29
C GLN A 59 -0.92 41.00 -15.47
N LEU A 60 -1.42 40.18 -14.53
CA LEU A 60 -2.52 40.56 -13.64
C LEU A 60 -2.16 41.76 -12.77
N VAL A 61 -0.95 41.78 -12.20
CA VAL A 61 -0.42 42.90 -11.40
C VAL A 61 -0.27 44.17 -12.26
N VAL A 62 0.24 44.05 -13.48
CA VAL A 62 0.41 45.20 -14.39
C VAL A 62 -0.93 45.83 -14.78
N HIS A 63 -2.01 45.03 -14.86
CA HIS A 63 -3.33 45.50 -15.25
C HIS A 63 -4.26 45.80 -14.07
N GLY A 64 -3.77 45.75 -12.82
CA GLY A 64 -4.56 46.12 -11.62
C GLY A 64 -5.56 45.05 -11.16
N PHE A 65 -5.35 43.78 -11.51
CA PHE A 65 -6.24 42.66 -11.14
C PHE A 65 -5.74 41.85 -9.94
N GLU A 66 -4.68 42.29 -9.26
CA GLU A 66 -4.06 41.61 -8.12
C GLU A 66 -5.00 41.36 -6.93
N HIS A 67 -6.03 42.20 -6.78
CA HIS A 67 -7.02 42.13 -5.70
C HIS A 67 -8.43 41.76 -6.20
N ASN A 68 -8.55 41.18 -7.41
CA ASN A 68 -9.85 40.80 -7.94
C ASN A 68 -10.38 39.50 -7.28
N ASP A 69 -11.60 39.58 -6.73
CA ASP A 69 -12.27 38.51 -5.97
C ASP A 69 -12.58 37.23 -6.76
N TYR A 70 -12.59 37.30 -8.09
CA TYR A 70 -12.88 36.18 -9.00
C TYR A 70 -11.60 35.56 -9.58
N ILE A 71 -10.57 36.38 -9.82
CA ILE A 71 -9.30 35.94 -10.39
C ILE A 71 -8.38 35.35 -9.31
N GLY A 72 -8.27 36.01 -8.14
CA GLY A 72 -7.38 35.59 -7.05
C GLY A 72 -7.57 34.12 -6.62
N PRO A 73 -8.81 33.65 -6.34
CA PRO A 73 -9.07 32.24 -6.01
C PRO A 73 -8.63 31.26 -7.10
N LYS A 74 -8.72 31.66 -8.37
CA LYS A 74 -8.34 30.82 -9.51
C LYS A 74 -6.83 30.71 -9.64
N VAL A 75 -6.10 31.82 -9.44
CA VAL A 75 -4.64 31.82 -9.35
C VAL A 75 -4.17 30.88 -8.25
N ILE A 76 -4.74 31.02 -7.03
CA ILE A 76 -4.39 30.15 -5.90
C ILE A 76 -4.66 28.67 -6.22
N SER A 77 -5.84 28.33 -6.75
CA SER A 77 -6.16 26.95 -7.14
C SER A 77 -5.13 26.39 -8.11
N LEU A 78 -4.68 27.21 -9.08
CA LEU A 78 -3.69 26.80 -10.05
C LEU A 78 -2.31 26.59 -9.43
N CYS A 79 -1.88 27.46 -8.49
CA CYS A 79 -0.63 27.27 -7.76
C CYS A 79 -0.59 25.90 -7.06
N PHE A 80 -1.71 25.49 -6.44
CA PHE A 80 -1.82 24.17 -5.83
C PHE A 80 -1.82 23.03 -6.85
N GLU A 81 -2.48 23.20 -8.00
CA GLU A 81 -2.47 22.21 -9.10
C GLU A 81 -1.08 22.04 -9.73
N THR A 82 -0.29 23.12 -9.80
CA THR A 82 1.10 23.09 -10.27
C THR A 82 2.14 22.80 -9.18
N LYS A 83 1.71 22.41 -7.97
CA LYS A 83 2.54 22.11 -6.79
C LYS A 83 3.42 23.27 -6.26
N GLU A 84 3.07 24.51 -6.61
CA GLU A 84 3.71 25.75 -6.14
C GLU A 84 3.05 26.28 -4.85
N ILE A 85 2.99 25.43 -3.81
CA ILE A 85 2.24 25.71 -2.57
C ILE A 85 2.81 26.92 -1.81
N GLY A 86 4.14 27.02 -1.74
CA GLY A 86 4.82 28.15 -1.10
C GLY A 86 4.57 29.49 -1.82
N TYR A 87 4.44 29.45 -3.15
CA TYR A 87 4.09 30.63 -3.93
C TYR A 87 2.63 31.05 -3.71
N ALA A 88 1.70 30.08 -3.66
CA ALA A 88 0.29 30.34 -3.31
C ALA A 88 0.17 31.11 -1.98
N ARG A 89 0.95 30.69 -0.97
CA ARG A 89 1.00 31.35 0.33
C ARG A 89 1.51 32.79 0.24
N LYS A 90 2.59 33.02 -0.50
CA LYS A 90 3.15 34.37 -0.70
C LYS A 90 2.16 35.31 -1.38
N VAL A 91 1.46 34.83 -2.41
CA VAL A 91 0.43 35.63 -3.11
C VAL A 91 -0.72 35.97 -2.18
N PHE A 92 -1.14 35.02 -1.33
CA PHE A 92 -2.18 35.25 -0.33
C PHE A 92 -1.76 36.29 0.73
N ASP A 93 -0.54 36.18 1.26
CA ASP A 93 -0.02 37.08 2.32
C ASP A 93 0.20 38.52 1.83
N GLN A 94 0.29 38.74 0.51
CA GLN A 94 0.40 40.08 -0.09
C GLN A 94 -0.93 40.85 -0.15
N ILE A 95 -2.06 40.20 0.15
CA ILE A 95 -3.39 40.79 0.07
C ILE A 95 -3.83 41.25 1.48
N PRO A 96 -3.97 42.57 1.72
CA PRO A 96 -4.17 43.10 3.07
C PRO A 96 -5.56 42.83 3.67
N ASP A 97 -6.58 42.57 2.85
CA ASP A 97 -7.92 42.17 3.28
C ASP A 97 -8.50 41.07 2.35
N PRO A 98 -8.15 39.79 2.57
CA PRO A 98 -8.59 38.73 1.69
C PRO A 98 -10.08 38.40 1.87
N HIS A 99 -10.85 38.45 0.79
CA HIS A 99 -12.26 38.03 0.80
C HIS A 99 -12.41 36.52 1.08
N VAL A 100 -13.54 36.10 1.67
CA VAL A 100 -13.83 34.70 2.09
C VAL A 100 -13.62 33.66 0.97
N SER A 101 -13.86 34.05 -0.29
CA SER A 101 -13.60 33.19 -1.46
C SER A 101 -12.13 32.80 -1.60
N LEU A 102 -11.20 33.70 -1.26
CA LEU A 102 -9.76 33.48 -1.33
C LEU A 102 -9.28 32.55 -0.22
N TRP A 103 -9.79 32.73 1.00
CA TRP A 103 -9.58 31.80 2.12
C TRP A 103 -10.07 30.39 1.78
N ASN A 104 -11.28 30.26 1.23
CA ASN A 104 -11.82 28.97 0.81
C ASN A 104 -10.97 28.31 -0.30
N ALA A 105 -10.38 29.08 -1.21
CA ALA A 105 -9.45 28.56 -2.21
C ALA A 105 -8.15 28.03 -1.56
N MET A 106 -7.58 28.76 -0.60
CA MET A 106 -6.42 28.31 0.18
C MET A 106 -6.72 27.04 0.96
N PHE A 107 -7.83 27.01 1.72
CA PHE A 107 -8.22 25.82 2.48
C PHE A 107 -8.44 24.60 1.59
N LYS A 108 -9.12 24.78 0.45
CA LYS A 108 -9.34 23.71 -0.53
C LYS A 108 -8.03 23.23 -1.15
N GLY A 109 -7.11 24.14 -1.45
CA GLY A 109 -5.78 23.84 -1.97
C GLY A 109 -4.95 23.01 -1.00
N TYR A 110 -4.85 23.44 0.27
CA TYR A 110 -4.16 22.70 1.32
C TYR A 110 -4.81 21.33 1.57
N CYS A 111 -6.14 21.27 1.66
CA CYS A 111 -6.86 20.02 1.88
C CYS A 111 -6.66 19.00 0.75
N ARG A 112 -6.57 19.43 -0.52
CA ARG A 112 -6.29 18.55 -1.67
C ARG A 112 -4.87 17.98 -1.67
N ASN A 113 -3.93 18.66 -1.02
CA ASN A 113 -2.54 18.24 -0.89
C ASN A 113 -2.25 17.62 0.50
N GLU A 114 -3.30 17.20 1.22
CA GLU A 114 -3.21 16.54 2.53
C GLU A 114 -2.52 17.35 3.64
N MET A 115 -2.42 18.67 3.47
CA MET A 115 -1.82 19.60 4.43
C MET A 115 -2.86 20.10 5.45
N TYR A 116 -3.45 19.17 6.20
CA TYR A 116 -4.57 19.45 7.11
C TYR A 116 -4.20 20.37 8.29
N SER A 117 -2.97 20.28 8.80
CA SER A 117 -2.46 21.16 9.86
C SER A 117 -2.41 22.62 9.43
N ASN A 118 -1.98 22.89 8.18
CA ASN A 118 -1.98 24.23 7.60
C ASN A 118 -3.39 24.80 7.44
N VAL A 119 -4.41 23.96 7.17
CA VAL A 119 -5.81 24.40 7.11
C VAL A 119 -6.27 24.91 8.47
N VAL A 120 -6.00 24.16 9.55
CA VAL A 120 -6.40 24.53 10.92
C VAL A 120 -5.65 25.79 11.38
N ALA A 121 -4.33 25.87 11.11
CA ALA A 121 -3.53 27.05 11.41
C ALA A 121 -4.02 28.30 10.65
N LEU A 122 -4.34 28.14 9.36
CA LEU A 122 -4.86 29.23 8.54
C LEU A 122 -6.24 29.70 9.02
N PHE A 123 -7.08 28.80 9.51
CA PHE A 123 -8.35 29.17 10.11
C PHE A 123 -8.17 29.97 11.39
N GLY A 124 -7.14 29.66 12.19
CA GLY A 124 -6.70 30.51 13.32
C GLY A 124 -6.39 31.95 12.89
N TYR A 125 -5.69 32.12 11.77
CA TYR A 125 -5.38 33.44 11.21
C TYR A 125 -6.64 34.17 10.69
N MET A 126 -7.55 33.47 10.00
CA MET A 126 -8.84 34.01 9.56
C MET A 126 -9.67 34.54 10.73
N LYS A 127 -9.71 33.79 11.85
CA LYS A 127 -10.37 34.20 13.10
C LYS A 127 -9.74 35.48 13.66
N GLY A 128 -8.41 35.61 13.62
CA GLY A 128 -7.69 36.80 14.10
C GLY A 128 -7.90 38.06 13.26
N MET A 129 -8.36 37.92 12.02
CA MET A 129 -8.71 39.04 11.13
C MET A 129 -10.22 39.39 11.16
N ASP A 130 -11.00 38.80 12.06
CA ASP A 130 -12.45 39.00 12.18
C ASP A 130 -13.25 38.73 10.89
N VAL A 131 -12.72 37.92 9.98
CA VAL A 131 -13.40 37.52 8.74
C VAL A 131 -14.44 36.44 9.04
N VAL A 132 -15.71 36.70 8.73
CA VAL A 132 -16.83 35.79 9.03
C VAL A 132 -16.82 34.57 8.09
N PRO A 133 -16.65 33.33 8.60
CA PRO A 133 -16.72 32.12 7.78
C PRO A 133 -18.14 31.86 7.28
N ASN A 134 -18.27 31.20 6.12
CA ASN A 134 -19.56 30.82 5.55
C ASN A 134 -19.79 29.30 5.61
N CYS A 135 -20.95 28.85 5.13
CA CYS A 135 -21.32 27.43 5.16
C CYS A 135 -20.41 26.50 4.33
N PHE A 136 -19.60 27.06 3.42
CA PHE A 136 -18.62 26.31 2.64
C PHE A 136 -17.24 26.25 3.31
N THR A 137 -16.95 27.16 4.24
CA THR A 137 -15.69 27.17 5.00
C THR A 137 -15.66 26.04 6.03
N PHE A 138 -16.70 25.93 6.86
CA PHE A 138 -16.72 25.01 8.01
C PHE A 138 -16.46 23.54 7.66
N PRO A 139 -17.05 22.94 6.61
CA PRO A 139 -16.80 21.54 6.24
C PRO A 139 -15.32 21.24 5.94
N ILE A 140 -14.60 22.16 5.30
CA ILE A 140 -13.18 21.98 4.97
C ILE A 140 -12.32 21.98 6.24
N ILE A 141 -12.65 22.87 7.18
CA ILE A 141 -11.94 22.96 8.47
C ILE A 141 -12.25 21.73 9.33
N LEU A 142 -13.52 21.35 9.47
CA LEU A 142 -13.94 20.19 10.25
C LEU A 142 -13.35 18.88 9.72
N LYS A 143 -13.31 18.71 8.40
CA LYS A 143 -12.64 17.57 7.76
C LYS A 143 -11.15 17.54 8.11
N SER A 144 -10.48 18.68 8.05
CA SER A 144 -9.06 18.78 8.42
C SER A 144 -8.85 18.44 9.90
N CYS A 145 -9.68 18.98 10.80
CA CYS A 145 -9.65 18.66 12.23
C CYS A 145 -9.81 17.15 12.48
N GLY A 146 -10.79 16.51 11.83
CA GLY A 146 -11.00 15.07 11.94
C GLY A 146 -9.80 14.25 11.45
N LYS A 147 -9.14 14.67 10.36
CA LYS A 147 -7.98 13.95 9.79
C LYS A 147 -6.72 14.03 10.65
N ILE A 148 -6.52 15.09 11.41
CA ILE A 148 -5.37 15.24 12.31
C ILE A 148 -5.71 14.94 13.78
N GLY A 149 -6.94 14.54 14.09
CA GLY A 149 -7.39 14.30 15.47
C GLY A 149 -7.49 15.57 16.34
N ALA A 150 -7.57 16.76 15.72
CA ALA A 150 -7.66 18.05 16.40
C ALA A 150 -9.09 18.32 16.91
N LEU A 151 -9.52 17.55 17.91
CA LEU A 151 -10.87 17.60 18.48
C LEU A 151 -11.16 18.90 19.22
N VAL A 152 -10.16 19.51 19.85
CA VAL A 152 -10.32 20.76 20.60
C VAL A 152 -10.70 21.88 19.64
N GLU A 153 -9.92 22.03 18.57
CA GLU A 153 -10.16 22.98 17.49
C GLU A 153 -11.49 22.67 16.78
N GLY A 154 -11.81 21.39 16.57
CA GLY A 154 -13.10 20.96 16.02
C GLY A 154 -14.30 21.43 16.87
N ARG A 155 -14.20 21.36 18.21
CA ARG A 155 -15.22 21.88 19.14
C ARG A 155 -15.34 23.40 19.08
N GLU A 156 -14.22 24.12 18.97
CA GLU A 156 -14.25 25.58 18.77
C GLU A 156 -14.96 25.94 17.47
N VAL A 157 -14.65 25.24 16.38
CA VAL A 157 -15.28 25.42 15.07
C VAL A 157 -16.78 25.16 15.18
N HIS A 158 -17.20 24.08 15.85
CA HIS A 158 -18.61 23.80 16.09
C HIS A 158 -19.31 24.91 16.89
N CYS A 159 -18.66 25.48 17.91
CA CYS A 159 -19.21 26.63 18.62
C CYS A 159 -19.38 27.85 17.71
N PHE A 160 -18.43 28.09 16.79
CA PHE A 160 -18.54 29.13 15.77
C PHE A 160 -19.71 28.88 14.80
N VAL A 161 -19.91 27.65 14.34
CA VAL A 161 -21.05 27.25 13.49
C VAL A 161 -22.37 27.65 14.16
N ILE A 162 -22.51 27.36 15.46
CA ILE A 162 -23.71 27.71 16.22
C ILE A 162 -23.86 29.24 16.34
N LYS A 163 -22.80 29.95 16.72
CA LYS A 163 -22.81 31.42 16.87
C LYS A 163 -23.09 32.15 15.55
N ALA A 164 -22.65 31.60 14.43
CA ALA A 164 -22.88 32.13 13.09
C ALA A 164 -24.29 31.80 12.52
N GLY A 165 -25.15 31.13 13.30
CA GLY A 165 -26.52 30.83 12.91
C GLY A 165 -26.67 29.63 11.97
N PHE A 166 -25.63 28.81 11.81
CA PHE A 166 -25.66 27.61 10.95
C PHE A 166 -26.04 26.32 11.71
N ARG A 167 -26.64 26.44 12.90
CA ARG A 167 -27.10 25.29 13.69
C ARG A 167 -28.11 24.46 12.89
N GLY A 168 -27.90 23.15 12.84
CA GLY A 168 -28.78 22.23 12.12
C GLY A 168 -28.73 22.34 10.59
N ASN A 169 -27.68 22.98 10.03
CA ASN A 169 -27.42 22.99 8.59
C ASN A 169 -26.92 21.60 8.12
N PRO A 170 -27.60 20.92 7.18
CA PRO A 170 -27.23 19.56 6.75
C PRO A 170 -25.81 19.42 6.19
N PHE A 171 -25.32 20.44 5.47
CA PHE A 171 -24.01 20.40 4.82
C PHE A 171 -22.86 20.47 5.83
N ILE A 172 -23.06 21.23 6.92
CA ILE A 172 -22.09 21.33 8.01
C ILE A 172 -22.26 20.16 8.99
N GLY A 173 -23.49 19.74 9.25
CA GLY A 173 -23.80 18.67 10.20
C GLY A 173 -23.20 17.32 9.82
N THR A 174 -23.16 16.95 8.54
CA THR A 174 -22.44 15.73 8.10
C THR A 174 -20.95 15.80 8.43
N SER A 175 -20.31 16.95 8.19
CA SER A 175 -18.89 17.15 8.52
C SER A 175 -18.63 17.19 10.03
N LEU A 176 -19.60 17.67 10.83
CA LEU A 176 -19.53 17.60 12.29
C LEU A 176 -19.66 16.15 12.79
N ILE A 177 -20.58 15.38 12.23
CA ILE A 177 -20.75 13.95 12.55
C ILE A 177 -19.44 13.20 12.27
N ASP A 178 -18.87 13.37 11.08
CA ASP A 178 -17.62 12.71 10.68
C ASP A 178 -16.41 13.13 11.56
N MET A 179 -16.33 14.42 11.95
CA MET A 179 -15.26 14.93 12.81
C MET A 179 -15.36 14.35 14.23
N TYR A 180 -16.57 14.35 14.82
CA TYR A 180 -16.77 13.82 16.17
C TYR A 180 -16.64 12.30 16.22
N SER A 181 -17.17 11.57 15.24
CA SER A 181 -17.06 10.11 15.19
C SER A 181 -15.61 9.65 15.00
N GLY A 182 -14.86 10.31 14.09
CA GLY A 182 -13.42 10.06 13.92
C GLY A 182 -12.59 10.39 15.17
N GLY A 183 -13.07 11.29 16.02
CA GLY A 183 -12.48 11.58 17.33
C GLY A 183 -12.98 10.70 18.48
N GLY A 184 -13.80 9.68 18.23
CA GLY A 184 -14.35 8.79 19.25
C GLY A 184 -15.47 9.39 20.12
N GLU A 185 -15.92 10.60 19.82
CA GLU A 185 -16.94 11.34 20.59
C GLU A 185 -18.35 11.10 20.01
N ILE A 186 -18.79 9.84 19.97
CA ILE A 186 -20.01 9.43 19.28
C ILE A 186 -21.28 10.12 19.82
N SER A 187 -21.34 10.45 21.11
CA SER A 187 -22.45 11.19 21.70
C SER A 187 -22.58 12.61 21.14
N SER A 188 -21.44 13.27 20.88
CA SER A 188 -21.42 14.60 20.26
C SER A 188 -21.81 14.53 18.78
N ALA A 189 -21.39 13.47 18.08
CA ALA A 189 -21.82 13.19 16.71
C ALA A 189 -23.34 12.97 16.64
N PHE A 190 -23.90 12.15 17.54
CA PHE A 190 -25.34 11.91 17.60
C PHE A 190 -26.12 13.18 17.93
N LYS A 191 -25.59 14.04 18.80
CA LYS A 191 -26.20 15.34 19.08
C LYS A 191 -26.25 16.21 17.82
N ALA A 192 -25.14 16.32 17.08
CA ALA A 192 -25.11 17.06 15.82
C ALA A 192 -26.10 16.49 14.78
N PHE A 193 -26.20 15.15 14.69
CA PHE A 193 -27.19 14.46 13.86
C PHE A 193 -28.64 14.75 14.28
N SER A 194 -28.91 14.78 15.59
CA SER A 194 -30.25 15.04 16.13
C SER A 194 -30.74 16.46 15.84
N GLU A 195 -29.83 17.43 15.79
CA GLU A 195 -30.11 18.86 15.55
C GLU A 195 -30.35 19.21 14.06
N LEU A 196 -30.14 18.27 13.14
CA LEU A 196 -30.41 18.48 11.71
C LEU A 196 -31.91 18.64 11.45
N HIS A 197 -32.29 19.73 10.78
CA HIS A 197 -33.68 20.02 10.39
C HIS A 197 -34.18 19.06 9.30
N ASP A 198 -33.30 18.66 8.40
CA ASP A 198 -33.56 17.67 7.36
C ASP A 198 -32.40 16.66 7.35
N ARG A 199 -32.68 15.44 7.81
CA ARG A 199 -31.73 14.33 7.83
C ARG A 199 -31.79 13.62 6.49
N ASN A 200 -31.01 14.12 5.54
CA ASN A 200 -30.83 13.45 4.26
C ASN A 200 -30.09 12.11 4.43
N VAL A 201 -30.10 11.28 3.39
CA VAL A 201 -29.49 9.93 3.43
C VAL A 201 -28.00 10.00 3.80
N VAL A 202 -27.28 11.03 3.36
CA VAL A 202 -25.87 11.25 3.70
C VAL A 202 -25.66 11.39 5.22
N ALA A 203 -26.52 12.12 5.92
CA ALA A 203 -26.44 12.25 7.38
C ALA A 203 -26.68 10.92 8.10
N TRP A 204 -27.62 10.10 7.62
CA TRP A 204 -27.84 8.75 8.16
C TRP A 204 -26.63 7.85 7.94
N THR A 205 -26.06 7.86 6.73
CA THR A 205 -24.84 7.11 6.40
C THR A 205 -23.65 7.54 7.27
N SER A 206 -23.40 8.84 7.43
CA SER A 206 -22.34 9.35 8.30
C SER A 206 -22.53 8.90 9.76
N MET A 207 -23.76 8.93 10.28
CA MET A 207 -24.03 8.51 11.67
C MET A 207 -23.86 7.00 11.86
N VAL A 208 -24.37 6.18 10.93
CA VAL A 208 -24.20 4.72 10.95
C VAL A 208 -22.71 4.35 10.85
N ASN A 209 -21.97 4.96 9.91
CA ASN A 209 -20.53 4.76 9.78
C ASN A 209 -19.78 5.19 11.04
N GLY A 210 -20.22 6.28 11.69
CA GLY A 210 -19.65 6.73 12.95
C GLY A 210 -19.77 5.70 14.07
N TYR A 211 -20.95 5.07 14.23
CA TYR A 211 -21.13 3.99 15.20
C TYR A 211 -20.29 2.74 14.88
N ILE A 212 -20.20 2.36 13.59
CA ILE A 212 -19.35 1.26 13.12
C ILE A 212 -17.88 1.53 13.49
N SER A 213 -17.38 2.73 13.19
CA SER A 213 -16.00 3.13 13.50
C SER A 213 -15.70 3.15 15.00
N CYS A 214 -16.72 3.35 15.84
CA CYS A 214 -16.60 3.23 17.30
C CYS A 214 -16.81 1.80 17.84
N GLY A 215 -17.04 0.81 16.96
CA GLY A 215 -17.26 -0.59 17.33
C GLY A 215 -18.66 -0.92 17.86
N ASP A 216 -19.62 0.01 17.78
CA ASP A 216 -21.00 -0.21 18.24
C ASP A 216 -21.93 -0.53 17.06
N ILE A 217 -21.83 -1.77 16.58
CA ILE A 217 -22.62 -2.26 15.45
C ILE A 217 -24.11 -2.37 15.78
N VAL A 218 -24.47 -2.51 17.07
CA VAL A 218 -25.86 -2.65 17.51
C VAL A 218 -26.60 -1.34 17.33
N SER A 219 -26.02 -0.23 17.79
CA SER A 219 -26.58 1.11 17.57
C SER A 219 -26.57 1.48 16.09
N ALA A 220 -25.51 1.12 15.36
CA ALA A 220 -25.45 1.30 13.90
C ALA A 220 -26.62 0.59 13.21
N ARG A 221 -26.89 -0.67 13.58
CA ARG A 221 -28.00 -1.46 13.05
C ARG A 221 -29.36 -0.84 13.37
N SER A 222 -29.54 -0.39 14.61
CA SER A 222 -30.78 0.27 15.02
C SER A 222 -31.04 1.55 14.20
N LEU A 223 -30.01 2.36 13.95
CA LEU A 223 -30.14 3.56 13.13
C LEU A 223 -30.39 3.25 11.66
N PHE A 224 -29.72 2.24 11.13
CA PHE A 224 -29.96 1.73 9.78
C PHE A 224 -31.43 1.32 9.60
N ASP A 225 -32.01 0.61 10.58
CA ASP A 225 -33.40 0.16 10.52
C ASP A 225 -34.39 1.34 10.67
N LEU A 226 -34.05 2.39 11.41
CA LEU A 226 -34.87 3.60 11.57
C LEU A 226 -34.81 4.55 10.36
N ALA A 227 -33.84 4.39 9.45
CA ALA A 227 -33.68 5.29 8.32
C ALA A 227 -34.92 5.23 7.39
N PRO A 228 -35.56 6.38 7.07
CA PRO A 228 -36.80 6.42 6.30
C PRO A 228 -36.63 6.00 4.84
N GLY A 229 -35.42 6.12 4.30
CA GLY A 229 -35.03 5.62 2.99
C GLY A 229 -33.58 5.15 3.05
N ARG A 230 -33.32 3.98 2.47
CA ARG A 230 -31.99 3.34 2.46
C ARG A 230 -31.52 3.24 1.02
N ASP A 231 -30.63 4.14 0.63
CA ASP A 231 -29.95 4.05 -0.65
C ASP A 231 -28.87 2.96 -0.62
N ILE A 232 -28.31 2.65 -1.78
CA ILE A 232 -27.29 1.61 -1.91
C ILE A 232 -26.05 1.89 -1.08
N VAL A 233 -25.73 3.17 -0.84
CA VAL A 233 -24.57 3.58 -0.03
C VAL A 233 -24.80 3.19 1.43
N LEU A 234 -25.96 3.50 2.00
CA LEU A 234 -26.29 3.14 3.38
C LEU A 234 -26.30 1.61 3.59
N TRP A 235 -26.82 0.85 2.63
CA TRP A 235 -26.75 -0.63 2.65
C TRP A 235 -25.30 -1.12 2.63
N ASN A 236 -24.48 -0.62 1.71
CA ASN A 236 -23.07 -1.00 1.60
C ASN A 236 -22.29 -0.64 2.88
N THR A 237 -22.55 0.52 3.49
CA THR A 237 -21.95 0.91 4.78
C THR A 237 -22.28 -0.09 5.88
N MET A 238 -23.54 -0.51 6.01
CA MET A 238 -23.94 -1.48 7.04
C MET A 238 -23.31 -2.87 6.78
N VAL A 239 -23.27 -3.31 5.52
CA VAL A 239 -22.62 -4.57 5.13
C VAL A 239 -21.12 -4.52 5.45
N SER A 240 -20.42 -3.45 5.09
CA SER A 240 -19.00 -3.25 5.43
C SER A 240 -18.77 -3.30 6.94
N GLY A 241 -19.64 -2.70 7.75
CA GLY A 241 -19.50 -2.73 9.20
C GLY A 241 -19.55 -4.15 9.80
N TYR A 242 -20.41 -5.02 9.28
CA TYR A 242 -20.40 -6.43 9.71
C TYR A 242 -19.18 -7.19 9.21
N ILE A 243 -18.69 -6.90 7.99
CA ILE A 243 -17.45 -7.47 7.45
C ILE A 243 -16.24 -7.11 8.33
N GLU A 244 -16.11 -5.85 8.76
CA GLU A 244 -15.02 -5.35 9.61
C GLU A 244 -14.97 -6.04 10.98
N ILE A 245 -16.13 -6.41 11.53
CA ILE A 245 -16.25 -7.15 12.80
C ILE A 245 -16.08 -8.67 12.60
N GLY A 246 -16.09 -9.15 11.34
CA GLY A 246 -15.95 -10.55 10.99
C GLY A 246 -17.25 -11.35 10.99
N ASP A 247 -18.41 -10.72 11.21
CA ASP A 247 -19.72 -11.39 11.15
C ASP A 247 -20.21 -11.48 9.70
N MET A 248 -19.64 -12.44 8.97
CA MET A 248 -19.98 -12.69 7.57
C MET A 248 -21.39 -13.24 7.37
N VAL A 249 -22.03 -13.78 8.41
CA VAL A 249 -23.38 -14.35 8.34
C VAL A 249 -24.41 -13.23 8.25
N GLU A 250 -24.36 -12.26 9.15
CA GLU A 250 -25.26 -11.10 9.09
C GLU A 250 -24.94 -10.20 7.89
N ALA A 251 -23.65 -10.06 7.50
CA ALA A 251 -23.27 -9.35 6.28
C ALA A 251 -23.94 -9.96 5.03
N ARG A 252 -23.86 -11.29 4.85
CA ARG A 252 -24.49 -11.99 3.70
C ARG A 252 -26.01 -11.90 3.75
N LYS A 253 -26.62 -11.97 4.93
CA LYS A 253 -28.06 -11.80 5.10
C LYS A 253 -28.54 -10.40 4.72
N LEU A 254 -27.84 -9.35 5.16
CA LEU A 254 -28.13 -7.98 4.75
C LEU A 254 -27.94 -7.80 3.25
N PHE A 255 -26.86 -8.34 2.69
CA PHE A 255 -26.61 -8.33 1.27
C PHE A 255 -27.77 -8.96 0.48
N HIS A 256 -28.35 -10.08 0.93
CA HIS A 256 -29.54 -10.68 0.31
C HIS A 256 -30.84 -9.87 0.48
N GLN A 257 -30.93 -9.01 1.48
CA GLN A 257 -32.08 -8.12 1.69
C GLN A 257 -32.03 -6.84 0.83
N MET A 258 -30.87 -6.52 0.25
CA MET A 258 -30.71 -5.34 -0.61
C MET A 258 -31.69 -5.38 -1.80
N PRO A 259 -32.55 -4.35 -1.98
CA PRO A 259 -33.50 -4.32 -3.10
C PRO A 259 -32.82 -4.27 -4.46
N ASN A 260 -31.75 -3.46 -4.56
CA ASN A 260 -30.92 -3.31 -5.74
C ASN A 260 -29.45 -3.43 -5.32
N ARG A 261 -28.66 -4.19 -6.10
CA ARG A 261 -27.22 -4.37 -5.89
C ARG A 261 -26.50 -3.86 -7.13
N ASP A 262 -25.52 -3.01 -6.93
CA ASP A 262 -24.59 -2.59 -7.97
C ASP A 262 -23.31 -3.42 -7.85
N VAL A 263 -22.40 -3.24 -8.81
CA VAL A 263 -21.11 -3.93 -8.82
C VAL A 263 -20.30 -3.63 -7.54
N MET A 264 -20.49 -2.45 -6.91
CA MET A 264 -19.84 -2.11 -5.66
C MET A 264 -20.35 -2.97 -4.50
N SER A 265 -21.66 -3.20 -4.38
CA SER A 265 -22.24 -4.09 -3.36
C SER A 265 -21.65 -5.49 -3.45
N TRP A 266 -21.54 -6.05 -4.66
CA TRP A 266 -20.91 -7.36 -4.88
C TRP A 266 -19.43 -7.35 -4.51
N ASN A 267 -18.68 -6.34 -4.95
CA ASN A 267 -17.25 -6.21 -4.66
C ASN A 267 -16.97 -6.04 -3.15
N THR A 268 -17.84 -5.34 -2.41
CA THR A 268 -17.74 -5.21 -0.95
C THR A 268 -17.83 -6.58 -0.29
N MET A 269 -18.84 -7.38 -0.62
CA MET A 269 -18.99 -8.73 -0.08
C MET A 269 -17.85 -9.66 -0.50
N LEU A 270 -17.41 -9.59 -1.76
CA LEU A 270 -16.31 -10.38 -2.29
C LEU A 270 -15.01 -10.10 -1.52
N ASN A 271 -14.68 -8.82 -1.34
CA ASN A 271 -13.52 -8.41 -0.55
C ASN A 271 -13.64 -8.83 0.91
N GLY A 272 -14.84 -8.81 1.48
CA GLY A 272 -15.09 -9.26 2.85
C GLY A 272 -14.80 -10.74 3.06
N TYR A 273 -15.26 -11.61 2.15
CA TYR A 273 -14.88 -13.03 2.19
C TYR A 273 -13.38 -13.21 2.00
N ALA A 274 -12.79 -12.49 1.05
CA ALA A 274 -11.36 -12.56 0.77
C ALA A 274 -10.47 -12.02 1.91
N SER A 275 -10.93 -11.07 2.72
CA SER A 275 -10.18 -10.53 3.88
C SER A 275 -10.33 -11.41 5.11
N ASN A 276 -11.49 -12.05 5.28
CA ASN A 276 -11.77 -12.94 6.41
C ASN A 276 -11.32 -14.40 6.16
N GLY A 277 -10.64 -14.66 5.04
CA GLY A 277 -9.99 -15.94 4.74
C GLY A 277 -10.91 -17.03 4.18
N ASP A 278 -12.20 -16.76 3.99
CA ASP A 278 -13.15 -17.70 3.39
C ASP A 278 -13.11 -17.61 1.85
N ILE A 279 -12.07 -18.23 1.28
CA ILE A 279 -11.86 -18.22 -0.17
C ILE A 279 -12.95 -18.99 -0.93
N GLY A 280 -13.54 -20.03 -0.34
CA GLY A 280 -14.59 -20.82 -0.98
C GLY A 280 -15.87 -20.02 -1.20
N SER A 281 -16.31 -19.26 -0.17
CA SER A 281 -17.44 -18.33 -0.32
C SER A 281 -17.12 -17.17 -1.26
N CYS A 282 -15.86 -16.72 -1.29
CA CYS A 282 -15.40 -15.70 -2.24
C CYS A 282 -15.54 -16.18 -3.70
N GLU A 283 -15.06 -17.40 -4.00
CA GLU A 283 -15.20 -18.05 -5.31
C GLU A 283 -16.67 -18.19 -5.72
N ALA A 284 -17.51 -18.73 -4.83
CA ALA A 284 -18.93 -18.91 -5.10
C ALA A 284 -19.63 -17.58 -5.40
N LEU A 285 -19.36 -16.55 -4.59
CA LEU A 285 -19.94 -15.22 -4.79
C LEU A 285 -19.46 -14.59 -6.10
N PHE A 286 -18.18 -14.74 -6.45
CA PHE A 286 -17.64 -14.26 -7.73
C PHE A 286 -18.37 -14.88 -8.91
N GLU A 287 -18.66 -16.18 -8.84
CA GLU A 287 -19.38 -16.87 -9.90
C GLU A 287 -20.85 -16.41 -10.02
N GLU A 288 -21.49 -16.05 -8.91
CA GLU A 288 -22.84 -15.46 -8.88
C GLU A 288 -22.91 -14.04 -9.48
N MET A 289 -21.79 -13.32 -9.60
CA MET A 289 -21.79 -11.91 -10.03
C MET A 289 -22.30 -11.74 -11.48
N PRO A 290 -23.35 -10.91 -11.72
CA PRO A 290 -23.89 -10.68 -13.06
C PRO A 290 -22.92 -9.91 -13.97
N GLU A 291 -22.24 -8.92 -13.41
CA GLU A 291 -21.27 -8.08 -14.09
C GLU A 291 -19.99 -8.04 -13.26
N ARG A 292 -18.85 -8.24 -13.92
CA ARG A 292 -17.53 -8.30 -13.29
C ARG A 292 -16.65 -7.21 -13.89
N ASN A 293 -16.01 -6.41 -13.04
CA ASN A 293 -15.05 -5.40 -13.46
C ASN A 293 -13.66 -5.69 -12.88
N VAL A 294 -12.69 -4.82 -13.15
CA VAL A 294 -11.33 -4.93 -12.62
C VAL A 294 -11.31 -5.11 -11.10
N PHE A 295 -12.21 -4.46 -10.36
CA PHE A 295 -12.26 -4.57 -8.91
C PHE A 295 -12.76 -5.95 -8.46
N SER A 296 -13.74 -6.54 -9.17
CA SER A 296 -14.20 -7.91 -8.91
C SER A 296 -13.06 -8.91 -9.09
N TRP A 297 -12.33 -8.81 -10.20
CA TRP A 297 -11.17 -9.66 -10.47
C TRP A 297 -10.05 -9.47 -9.44
N ASN A 298 -9.74 -8.22 -9.07
CA ASN A 298 -8.74 -7.92 -8.06
C ASN A 298 -9.13 -8.45 -6.67
N GLY A 299 -10.43 -8.46 -6.32
CA GLY A 299 -10.91 -9.08 -5.09
C GLY A 299 -10.64 -10.58 -5.05
N LEU A 300 -10.93 -11.29 -6.14
CA LEU A 300 -10.67 -12.73 -6.27
C LEU A 300 -9.16 -13.05 -6.27
N ILE A 301 -8.39 -12.39 -7.14
CA ILE A 301 -6.93 -12.55 -7.28
C ILE A 301 -6.22 -12.22 -5.96
N GLY A 302 -6.64 -11.14 -5.30
CA GLY A 302 -6.12 -10.74 -3.98
C GLY A 302 -6.48 -11.74 -2.89
N GLY A 303 -7.68 -12.34 -2.94
CA GLY A 303 -8.09 -13.43 -2.06
C GLY A 303 -7.16 -14.64 -2.16
N TYR A 304 -6.89 -15.13 -3.37
CA TYR A 304 -5.94 -16.24 -3.58
C TYR A 304 -4.52 -15.90 -3.16
N SER A 305 -4.07 -14.67 -3.43
CA SER A 305 -2.73 -14.22 -3.02
C SER A 305 -2.56 -14.26 -1.49
N ARG A 306 -3.59 -13.85 -0.74
CA ARG A 306 -3.60 -13.91 0.74
C ARG A 306 -3.71 -15.32 1.29
N SER A 307 -4.48 -16.21 0.65
CA SER A 307 -4.57 -17.62 1.05
C SER A 307 -3.32 -18.43 0.70
N GLY A 308 -2.40 -17.85 -0.08
CA GLY A 308 -1.18 -18.52 -0.54
C GLY A 308 -1.37 -19.43 -1.76
N ASP A 309 -2.55 -19.43 -2.37
CA ASP A 309 -2.91 -20.30 -3.50
C ASP A 309 -2.45 -19.68 -4.82
N LEU A 310 -1.12 -19.57 -4.99
CA LEU A 310 -0.49 -18.77 -6.04
C LEU A 310 -0.79 -19.25 -7.46
N SER A 311 -1.05 -20.54 -7.67
CA SER A 311 -1.44 -21.06 -8.99
C SER A 311 -2.77 -20.44 -9.44
N LYS A 312 -3.76 -20.40 -8.54
CA LYS A 312 -5.07 -19.81 -8.82
C LYS A 312 -5.00 -18.30 -9.09
N VAL A 313 -4.00 -17.60 -8.56
CA VAL A 313 -3.71 -16.20 -8.91
C VAL A 313 -3.40 -16.08 -10.40
N LEU A 314 -2.51 -16.93 -10.92
CA LEU A 314 -2.12 -16.92 -12.33
C LEU A 314 -3.27 -17.37 -13.25
N ASP A 315 -4.02 -18.39 -12.84
CA ASP A 315 -5.18 -18.89 -13.62
C ASP A 315 -6.30 -17.85 -13.70
N SER A 316 -6.59 -17.17 -12.58
CA SER A 316 -7.59 -16.10 -12.55
C SER A 316 -7.16 -14.89 -13.38
N PHE A 317 -5.87 -14.59 -13.42
CA PHE A 317 -5.33 -13.56 -14.30
C PHE A 317 -5.50 -13.93 -15.78
N LYS A 318 -5.21 -15.18 -16.15
CA LYS A 318 -5.45 -15.69 -17.52
C LYS A 318 -6.94 -15.60 -17.89
N ARG A 319 -7.85 -16.01 -16.98
CA ARG A 319 -9.31 -15.88 -17.17
C ARG A 319 -9.75 -14.43 -17.33
N MET A 320 -9.24 -13.53 -16.50
CA MET A 320 -9.51 -12.08 -16.59
C MET A 320 -9.15 -11.50 -17.96
N TRP A 321 -7.97 -11.87 -18.48
CA TRP A 321 -7.45 -11.35 -19.74
C TRP A 321 -8.10 -12.01 -20.96
N ILE A 322 -8.10 -13.33 -21.02
CA ILE A 322 -8.48 -14.11 -22.21
C ILE A 322 -10.00 -14.23 -22.33
N GLU A 323 -10.67 -14.64 -21.26
CA GLU A 323 -12.10 -14.98 -21.30
C GLU A 323 -12.98 -13.75 -21.10
N ALA A 324 -12.62 -12.90 -20.13
CA ALA A 324 -13.44 -11.75 -19.77
C ALA A 324 -13.07 -10.45 -20.52
N ASN A 325 -11.93 -10.42 -21.22
CA ASN A 325 -11.40 -9.25 -21.91
C ASN A 325 -11.33 -8.00 -21.01
N VAL A 326 -11.03 -8.20 -19.71
CA VAL A 326 -10.91 -7.13 -18.72
C VAL A 326 -9.44 -6.78 -18.59
N ARG A 327 -9.08 -5.50 -18.83
CA ARG A 327 -7.69 -5.04 -18.77
C ARG A 327 -7.19 -4.95 -17.32
N PRO A 328 -6.07 -5.61 -16.98
CA PRO A 328 -5.41 -5.48 -15.68
C PRO A 328 -5.00 -4.04 -15.38
N ASN A 329 -5.15 -3.63 -14.12
CA ASN A 329 -4.59 -2.39 -13.60
C ASN A 329 -3.28 -2.65 -12.84
N ASP A 330 -2.61 -1.59 -12.40
CA ASP A 330 -1.36 -1.64 -11.64
C ASP A 330 -1.46 -2.56 -10.40
N ALA A 331 -2.56 -2.49 -9.65
CA ALA A 331 -2.81 -3.37 -8.50
C ALA A 331 -2.90 -4.85 -8.90
N THR A 332 -3.57 -5.16 -10.03
CA THR A 332 -3.58 -6.52 -10.59
C THR A 332 -2.16 -6.97 -10.92
N LEU A 333 -1.40 -6.15 -11.66
CA LEU A 333 -0.06 -6.49 -12.14
C LEU A 333 0.91 -6.74 -10.99
N VAL A 334 0.90 -5.91 -9.95
CA VAL A 334 1.75 -6.08 -8.75
C VAL A 334 1.46 -7.42 -8.07
N THR A 335 0.18 -7.76 -7.90
CA THR A 335 -0.24 -9.01 -7.23
C THR A 335 0.19 -10.23 -8.03
N VAL A 336 0.00 -10.20 -9.36
CA VAL A 336 0.37 -11.31 -10.25
C VAL A 336 1.89 -11.43 -10.37
N LEU A 337 2.63 -10.32 -10.48
CA LEU A 337 4.10 -10.34 -10.48
C LEU A 337 4.67 -10.90 -9.19
N SER A 338 4.07 -10.60 -8.04
CA SER A 338 4.45 -11.21 -6.76
C SER A 338 4.24 -12.73 -6.76
N ALA A 339 3.13 -13.20 -7.34
CA ALA A 339 2.89 -14.64 -7.52
C ALA A 339 3.90 -15.27 -8.48
N CYS A 340 4.20 -14.62 -9.62
CA CYS A 340 5.24 -15.07 -10.55
C CYS A 340 6.61 -15.17 -9.86
N ALA A 341 6.96 -14.19 -9.04
CA ALA A 341 8.23 -14.16 -8.31
C ALA A 341 8.37 -15.36 -7.36
N LYS A 342 7.29 -15.70 -6.65
CA LYS A 342 7.23 -16.83 -5.71
C LYS A 342 7.21 -18.19 -6.44
N LEU A 343 6.47 -18.31 -7.54
CA LEU A 343 6.37 -19.53 -8.35
C LEU A 343 7.51 -19.72 -9.36
N ARG A 344 8.41 -18.74 -9.48
CA ARG A 344 9.43 -18.67 -10.53
C ARG A 344 8.87 -18.67 -11.96
N ALA A 345 7.67 -18.09 -12.15
CA ALA A 345 6.98 -18.03 -13.44
C ALA A 345 7.54 -16.90 -14.33
N LEU A 346 8.72 -17.13 -14.91
CA LEU A 346 9.49 -16.12 -15.63
C LEU A 346 8.79 -15.67 -16.93
N ASP A 347 8.18 -16.60 -17.66
CA ASP A 347 7.61 -16.31 -18.98
C ASP A 347 6.40 -15.37 -18.86
N LEU A 348 5.51 -15.65 -17.90
CA LEU A 348 4.40 -14.77 -17.59
C LEU A 348 4.88 -13.42 -17.06
N GLY A 349 5.92 -13.40 -16.23
CA GLY A 349 6.53 -12.17 -15.73
C GLY A 349 7.10 -11.28 -16.85
N GLN A 350 7.77 -11.87 -17.84
CA GLN A 350 8.25 -11.15 -19.03
C GLN A 350 7.11 -10.63 -19.89
N TRP A 351 6.06 -11.43 -20.08
CA TRP A 351 4.86 -10.97 -20.78
C TRP A 351 4.21 -9.77 -20.08
N ILE A 352 4.10 -9.81 -18.75
CA ILE A 352 3.57 -8.69 -17.95
C ILE A 352 4.46 -7.45 -18.09
N HIS A 353 5.79 -7.60 -18.13
CA HIS A 353 6.70 -6.48 -18.37
C HIS A 353 6.42 -5.79 -19.72
N VAL A 354 6.32 -6.57 -20.80
CA VAL A 354 5.99 -6.05 -22.13
C VAL A 354 4.60 -5.41 -22.15
N TYR A 355 3.62 -6.03 -21.49
CA TYR A 355 2.28 -5.45 -21.33
C TYR A 355 2.34 -4.10 -20.60
N SER A 356 3.11 -4.02 -19.51
CA SER A 356 3.26 -2.82 -18.68
C SER A 356 3.82 -1.65 -19.47
N ASP A 357 4.85 -1.90 -20.28
CA ASP A 357 5.46 -0.91 -21.15
C ASP A 357 4.49 -0.38 -22.21
N ASN A 358 3.67 -1.26 -22.78
CA ASN A 358 2.74 -0.91 -23.85
C ASN A 358 1.43 -0.25 -23.37
N ASN A 359 1.10 -0.34 -22.08
CA ASN A 359 -0.18 0.13 -21.53
C ASN A 359 -0.04 1.29 -20.53
N GLY A 360 1.08 2.02 -20.58
CA GLY A 360 1.27 3.24 -19.79
C GLY A 360 1.66 3.01 -18.33
N TYR A 361 2.11 1.81 -17.97
CA TYR A 361 2.69 1.51 -16.65
C TYR A 361 4.22 1.64 -16.64
N ARG A 362 4.83 2.00 -17.78
CA ARG A 362 6.25 2.32 -17.86
C ARG A 362 6.60 3.44 -16.87
N GLY A 363 7.54 3.17 -15.96
CA GLY A 363 7.94 4.11 -14.92
C GLY A 363 7.00 4.20 -13.71
N ASN A 364 5.93 3.41 -13.65
CA ASN A 364 5.13 3.25 -12.43
C ASN A 364 5.99 2.57 -11.35
N VAL A 365 6.16 3.24 -10.20
CA VAL A 365 7.06 2.79 -9.13
C VAL A 365 6.62 1.46 -8.53
N TYR A 366 5.32 1.24 -8.36
CA TYR A 366 4.78 0.00 -7.79
C TYR A 366 5.00 -1.19 -8.72
N VAL A 367 4.68 -1.02 -10.01
CA VAL A 367 4.88 -2.07 -11.03
C VAL A 367 6.38 -2.32 -11.25
N GLY A 368 7.21 -1.28 -11.30
CA GLY A 368 8.66 -1.38 -11.42
C GLY A 368 9.30 -2.15 -10.25
N ASN A 369 8.91 -1.85 -9.01
CA ASN A 369 9.37 -2.58 -7.83
C ASN A 369 8.97 -4.06 -7.88
N ALA A 370 7.72 -4.37 -8.29
CA ALA A 370 7.25 -5.74 -8.45
C ALA A 370 7.98 -6.51 -9.58
N LEU A 371 8.27 -5.84 -10.71
CA LEU A 371 9.05 -6.41 -11.81
C LEU A 371 10.49 -6.71 -11.39
N MET A 372 11.13 -5.80 -10.64
CA MET A 372 12.46 -6.03 -10.10
C MET A 372 12.50 -7.21 -9.15
N ASP A 373 11.55 -7.32 -8.21
CA ASP A 373 11.45 -8.49 -7.32
C ASP A 373 11.22 -9.78 -8.10
N MET A 374 10.35 -9.76 -9.11
CA MET A 374 10.07 -10.91 -9.98
C MET A 374 11.29 -11.38 -10.76
N TYR A 375 12.08 -10.46 -11.34
CA TYR A 375 13.31 -10.80 -12.06
C TYR A 375 14.50 -11.14 -11.14
N ALA A 376 14.52 -10.61 -9.91
CA ALA A 376 15.51 -10.93 -8.88
C ALA A 376 15.30 -12.35 -8.34
N LYS A 377 14.06 -12.66 -7.93
CA LYS A 377 13.57 -14.05 -7.92
C LYS A 377 13.61 -14.57 -9.37
N CYS A 378 13.40 -15.80 -9.79
CA CYS A 378 13.66 -16.21 -11.21
C CYS A 378 15.13 -16.08 -11.73
N GLY A 379 16.01 -15.25 -11.15
CA GLY A 379 17.46 -15.21 -11.43
C GLY A 379 17.92 -14.35 -12.60
N ILE A 380 17.06 -13.53 -13.22
CA ILE A 380 17.42 -12.68 -14.37
C ILE A 380 17.77 -11.26 -13.90
N VAL A 381 18.89 -11.13 -13.19
CA VAL A 381 19.34 -9.88 -12.57
C VAL A 381 19.53 -8.74 -13.57
N ALA A 382 19.97 -9.04 -14.79
CA ALA A 382 20.15 -8.03 -15.84
C ALA A 382 18.86 -7.26 -16.16
N ASN A 383 17.72 -7.96 -16.19
CA ASN A 383 16.42 -7.33 -16.44
C ASN A 383 15.96 -6.52 -15.23
N ALA A 384 16.22 -6.99 -14.00
CA ALA A 384 15.95 -6.18 -12.80
C ALA A 384 16.72 -4.85 -12.82
N VAL A 385 17.99 -4.87 -13.21
CA VAL A 385 18.81 -3.64 -13.37
C VAL A 385 18.26 -2.74 -14.48
N ASP A 386 17.87 -3.30 -15.64
CA ASP A 386 17.27 -2.52 -16.74
C ASP A 386 15.97 -1.84 -16.33
N VAL A 387 15.08 -2.55 -15.62
CA VAL A 387 13.86 -1.96 -15.05
C VAL A 387 14.21 -0.80 -14.11
N PHE A 388 15.13 -1.01 -13.16
CA PHE A 388 15.58 0.04 -12.23
C PHE A 388 16.09 1.29 -12.97
N MET A 389 16.96 1.10 -13.96
CA MET A 389 17.55 2.20 -14.72
C MET A 389 16.50 3.00 -15.50
N ARG A 390 15.44 2.34 -15.99
CA ARG A 390 14.34 2.98 -16.74
C ARG A 390 13.32 3.72 -15.87
N MET A 391 13.32 3.52 -14.55
CA MET A 391 12.39 4.21 -13.64
C MET A 391 12.76 5.69 -13.50
N GLU A 392 11.83 6.59 -13.83
CA GLU A 392 12.02 8.05 -13.68
C GLU A 392 12.08 8.49 -12.21
N ARG A 393 11.26 7.85 -11.36
CA ARG A 393 11.24 8.05 -9.92
C ARG A 393 11.58 6.74 -9.24
N LYS A 394 12.50 6.81 -8.27
CA LYS A 394 12.94 5.69 -7.45
C LYS A 394 12.64 6.05 -6.00
N ASP A 395 11.91 5.20 -5.32
CA ASP A 395 11.68 5.35 -3.89
C ASP A 395 12.68 4.49 -3.11
N LEU A 396 12.58 4.54 -1.78
CA LEU A 396 13.40 3.72 -0.89
C LEU A 396 13.25 2.22 -1.20
N ILE A 397 12.05 1.77 -1.56
CA ILE A 397 11.77 0.38 -1.93
C ILE A 397 12.53 0.01 -3.22
N SER A 398 12.57 0.89 -4.23
CA SER A 398 13.33 0.67 -5.47
C SER A 398 14.81 0.44 -5.18
N TRP A 399 15.42 1.30 -4.36
CA TRP A 399 16.83 1.18 -3.98
C TRP A 399 17.11 -0.08 -3.17
N ASN A 400 16.27 -0.36 -2.16
CA ASN A 400 16.39 -1.57 -1.34
C ASN A 400 16.26 -2.84 -2.19
N THR A 401 15.32 -2.86 -3.14
CA THR A 401 15.09 -4.02 -4.02
C THR A 401 16.32 -4.29 -4.89
N ILE A 402 16.90 -3.28 -5.53
CA ILE A 402 18.03 -3.49 -6.44
C ILE A 402 19.33 -3.84 -5.68
N ILE A 403 19.59 -3.20 -4.53
CA ILE A 403 20.77 -3.49 -3.70
C ILE A 403 20.70 -4.94 -3.18
N ASN A 404 19.55 -5.35 -2.62
CA ASN A 404 19.35 -6.72 -2.16
C ASN A 404 19.45 -7.74 -3.29
N CYS A 405 18.85 -7.46 -4.45
CA CYS A 405 18.93 -8.31 -5.63
C CYS A 405 20.38 -8.57 -6.05
N LEU A 406 21.19 -7.52 -6.18
CA LEU A 406 22.60 -7.63 -6.55
C LEU A 406 23.41 -8.37 -5.47
N ALA A 407 23.15 -8.10 -4.19
CA ALA A 407 23.83 -8.74 -3.07
C ALA A 407 23.61 -10.26 -3.04
N VAL A 408 22.34 -10.70 -3.11
CA VAL A 408 21.97 -12.13 -3.03
C VAL A 408 22.52 -12.93 -4.22
N HIS A 409 22.62 -12.31 -5.40
CA HIS A 409 23.15 -12.95 -6.61
C HIS A 409 24.67 -12.83 -6.76
N SER A 410 25.39 -12.64 -5.66
CA SER A 410 26.86 -12.55 -5.62
C SER A 410 27.46 -11.42 -6.47
N ARG A 411 26.68 -10.38 -6.81
CA ARG A 411 27.14 -9.16 -7.50
C ARG A 411 27.37 -8.03 -6.50
N GLY A 412 28.08 -8.32 -5.42
CA GLY A 412 28.24 -7.41 -4.28
C GLY A 412 28.89 -6.07 -4.63
N SER A 413 29.82 -6.03 -5.59
CA SER A 413 30.46 -4.79 -6.03
C SER A 413 29.47 -3.82 -6.67
N GLU A 414 28.55 -4.34 -7.47
CA GLU A 414 27.47 -3.56 -8.07
C GLU A 414 26.45 -3.14 -7.02
N ALA A 415 26.14 -3.98 -6.04
CA ALA A 415 25.27 -3.63 -4.92
C ALA A 415 25.83 -2.43 -4.14
N LEU A 416 27.13 -2.44 -3.82
CA LEU A 416 27.82 -1.34 -3.15
C LEU A 416 27.89 -0.08 -4.04
N SER A 417 28.03 -0.25 -5.36
CA SER A 417 27.94 0.87 -6.31
C SER A 417 26.54 1.51 -6.32
N MET A 418 25.47 0.71 -6.29
CA MET A 418 24.10 1.22 -6.17
C MET A 418 23.88 1.95 -4.85
N PHE A 419 24.41 1.43 -3.74
CA PHE A 419 24.36 2.12 -2.45
C PHE A 419 25.09 3.47 -2.49
N GLN A 420 26.26 3.54 -3.12
CA GLN A 420 26.97 4.81 -3.29
C GLN A 420 26.18 5.81 -4.15
N GLN A 421 25.51 5.35 -5.21
CA GLN A 421 24.61 6.20 -6.00
C GLN A 421 23.42 6.70 -5.18
N MET A 422 22.82 5.84 -4.35
CA MET A 422 21.73 6.21 -3.44
C MET A 422 22.12 7.36 -2.51
N LYS A 423 23.35 7.36 -1.97
CA LYS A 423 23.87 8.45 -1.11
C LYS A 423 23.94 9.81 -1.79
N HIS A 424 23.97 9.85 -3.12
CA HIS A 424 23.97 11.09 -3.90
C HIS A 424 22.56 11.54 -4.30
N THR A 425 21.52 10.90 -3.75
CA THR A 425 20.11 11.28 -3.94
C THR A 425 19.48 11.77 -2.63
N ASP A 426 18.29 12.35 -2.72
CA ASP A 426 17.53 12.80 -1.54
C ASP A 426 16.84 11.65 -0.76
N VAL A 427 17.14 10.38 -1.10
CA VAL A 427 16.55 9.20 -0.45
C VAL A 427 17.47 8.69 0.63
N ASN A 428 17.05 8.78 1.90
CA ASN A 428 17.82 8.30 3.03
C ASN A 428 17.79 6.76 3.14
N PRO A 429 18.95 6.11 3.36
CA PRO A 429 19.02 4.69 3.70
C PRO A 429 18.22 4.34 4.96
N ASP A 430 17.69 3.12 4.99
CA ASP A 430 17.05 2.52 6.17
C ASP A 430 17.73 1.20 6.57
N GLY A 431 17.22 0.54 7.61
CA GLY A 431 17.76 -0.76 8.04
C GLY A 431 17.73 -1.82 6.93
N ILE A 432 16.70 -1.81 6.07
CA ILE A 432 16.61 -2.75 4.94
C ILE A 432 17.73 -2.47 3.92
N THR A 433 18.07 -1.20 3.68
CA THR A 433 19.24 -0.84 2.86
C THR A 433 20.51 -1.47 3.40
N PHE A 434 20.75 -1.34 4.71
CA PHE A 434 21.96 -1.85 5.36
C PHE A 434 22.01 -3.38 5.43
N VAL A 435 20.88 -4.08 5.55
CA VAL A 435 20.83 -5.53 5.35
C VAL A 435 21.39 -5.91 3.97
N GLY A 436 20.98 -5.20 2.91
CA GLY A 436 21.50 -5.43 1.56
C GLY A 436 23.00 -5.16 1.40
N VAL A 437 23.48 -4.05 1.98
CA VAL A 437 24.91 -3.68 1.99
C VAL A 437 25.74 -4.72 2.74
N LEU A 438 25.31 -5.14 3.93
CA LEU A 438 26.01 -6.14 4.73
C LEU A 438 25.97 -7.52 4.08
N CYS A 439 24.86 -7.91 3.44
CA CYS A 439 24.80 -9.10 2.59
C CYS A 439 25.81 -9.02 1.44
N ALA A 440 25.95 -7.87 0.77
CA ALA A 440 26.95 -7.69 -0.28
C ALA A 440 28.38 -7.89 0.26
N CYS A 441 28.70 -7.34 1.44
CA CYS A 441 29.97 -7.59 2.12
C CYS A 441 30.16 -9.07 2.45
N THR A 442 29.11 -9.75 2.91
CA THR A 442 29.11 -11.17 3.26
C THR A 442 29.47 -12.05 2.08
N HIS A 443 28.81 -11.84 0.94
CA HIS A 443 29.06 -12.63 -0.27
C HIS A 443 30.43 -12.35 -0.91
N MET A 444 31.03 -11.18 -0.65
CA MET A 444 32.38 -10.84 -1.13
C MET A 444 33.49 -11.07 -0.09
N GLY A 445 33.15 -11.47 1.14
CA GLY A 445 34.11 -11.65 2.23
C GLY A 445 34.79 -10.36 2.70
N LEU A 446 34.15 -9.20 2.51
CA LEU A 446 34.70 -7.90 2.92
C LEU A 446 34.46 -7.64 4.41
N VAL A 447 35.22 -8.30 5.28
CA VAL A 447 35.04 -8.23 6.75
C VAL A 447 35.19 -6.78 7.27
N THR A 448 36.27 -6.10 6.87
CA THR A 448 36.56 -4.73 7.32
C THR A 448 35.46 -3.74 6.91
N ASP A 449 35.01 -3.83 5.65
CA ASP A 449 33.99 -2.93 5.12
C ASP A 449 32.63 -3.24 5.74
N GLY A 450 32.34 -4.52 6.01
CA GLY A 450 31.13 -4.92 6.75
C GLY A 450 31.03 -4.25 8.12
N PHE A 451 32.12 -4.26 8.91
CA PHE A 451 32.14 -3.55 10.19
C PHE A 451 32.05 -2.02 10.03
N SER A 452 32.71 -1.47 9.01
CA SER A 452 32.64 -0.03 8.70
C SER A 452 31.20 0.41 8.39
N TYR A 453 30.48 -0.34 7.53
CA TYR A 453 29.09 -0.06 7.21
C TYR A 453 28.15 -0.30 8.39
N PHE A 454 28.37 -1.36 9.17
CA PHE A 454 27.61 -1.63 10.38
C PHE A 454 27.72 -0.47 11.39
N GLN A 455 28.91 0.11 11.53
CA GLN A 455 29.12 1.26 12.41
C GLN A 455 28.53 2.55 11.81
N SER A 456 28.73 2.80 10.51
CA SER A 456 28.14 3.95 9.80
C SER A 456 26.62 3.98 9.90
N MET A 457 25.96 2.82 9.87
CA MET A 457 24.51 2.70 10.12
C MET A 457 24.08 3.35 11.44
N ILE A 458 24.87 3.19 12.49
CA ILE A 458 24.60 3.71 13.84
C ILE A 458 25.00 5.19 13.92
N ASP A 459 26.22 5.52 13.50
CA ASP A 459 26.82 6.83 13.75
C ASP A 459 26.34 7.89 12.75
N ASP A 460 26.24 7.55 11.47
CA ASP A 460 25.91 8.51 10.41
C ASP A 460 24.41 8.57 10.13
N TYR A 461 23.70 7.44 10.25
CA TYR A 461 22.29 7.32 9.90
C TYR A 461 21.34 7.16 11.09
N LEU A 462 21.87 7.00 12.31
CA LEU A 462 21.08 6.84 13.54
C LEU A 462 20.08 5.66 13.46
N ILE A 463 20.45 4.59 12.75
CA ILE A 463 19.63 3.39 12.59
C ILE A 463 20.02 2.39 13.66
N GLU A 464 19.03 1.96 14.45
CA GLU A 464 19.22 0.93 15.47
C GLU A 464 19.39 -0.47 14.82
N PRO A 465 20.49 -1.19 15.13
CA PRO A 465 20.69 -2.54 14.61
C PRO A 465 19.62 -3.52 15.10
N LYS A 466 18.89 -4.10 14.16
CA LYS A 466 17.97 -5.24 14.37
C LYS A 466 18.64 -6.60 14.15
N ILE A 467 17.94 -7.67 14.51
CA ILE A 467 18.41 -9.07 14.44
C ILE A 467 18.97 -9.44 13.06
N GLU A 468 18.39 -8.91 11.98
CA GLU A 468 18.80 -9.17 10.61
C GLU A 468 20.22 -8.63 10.32
N HIS A 469 20.56 -7.45 10.84
CA HIS A 469 21.89 -6.86 10.65
C HIS A 469 22.97 -7.65 11.39
N TYR A 470 22.66 -8.09 12.63
CA TYR A 470 23.55 -8.97 13.38
C TYR A 470 23.72 -10.32 12.67
N GLY A 471 22.63 -10.86 12.09
CA GLY A 471 22.66 -12.04 11.23
C GLY A 471 23.63 -11.91 10.06
N CYS A 472 23.59 -10.79 9.33
CA CYS A 472 24.56 -10.53 8.26
C CYS A 472 26.00 -10.48 8.77
N MET A 473 26.26 -9.85 9.91
CA MET A 473 27.61 -9.76 10.47
C MET A 473 28.15 -11.13 10.93
N VAL A 474 27.29 -11.97 11.51
CA VAL A 474 27.65 -13.33 11.91
C VAL A 474 27.88 -14.21 10.69
N ASP A 475 27.05 -14.11 9.65
CA ASP A 475 27.27 -14.84 8.37
C ASP A 475 28.58 -14.39 7.70
N LEU A 476 28.87 -13.07 7.69
CA LEU A 476 30.14 -12.52 7.19
C LEU A 476 31.36 -13.11 7.92
N LEU A 477 31.36 -13.10 9.25
CA LEU A 477 32.46 -13.67 10.05
C LEU A 477 32.54 -15.19 9.88
N GLY A 478 31.39 -15.87 9.82
CA GLY A 478 31.27 -17.30 9.60
C GLY A 478 31.89 -17.73 8.28
N ARG A 479 31.50 -17.09 7.17
CA ARG A 479 32.06 -17.34 5.83
C ARG A 479 33.50 -16.91 5.65
N ALA A 480 34.00 -16.01 6.49
CA ALA A 480 35.42 -15.66 6.53
C ALA A 480 36.27 -16.65 7.35
N GLY A 481 35.64 -17.64 8.01
CA GLY A 481 36.31 -18.60 8.88
C GLY A 481 36.68 -18.05 10.26
N LEU A 482 36.21 -16.85 10.60
CA LEU A 482 36.50 -16.16 11.87
C LEU A 482 35.51 -16.62 12.97
N LEU A 483 35.33 -17.93 13.14
CA LEU A 483 34.30 -18.52 13.98
C LEU A 483 34.37 -18.07 15.45
N ALA A 484 35.56 -17.95 16.02
CA ALA A 484 35.73 -17.47 17.39
C ALA A 484 35.25 -16.01 17.56
N GLN A 485 35.54 -15.14 16.57
CA GLN A 485 35.05 -13.76 16.58
C GLN A 485 33.54 -13.71 16.37
N ALA A 486 32.98 -14.62 15.56
CA ALA A 486 31.55 -14.70 15.35
C ALA A 486 30.80 -15.07 16.64
N VAL A 487 31.32 -16.03 17.43
CA VAL A 487 30.75 -16.39 18.74
C VAL A 487 30.88 -15.24 19.74
N ASP A 488 32.04 -14.58 19.82
CA ASP A 488 32.23 -13.40 20.67
C ASP A 488 31.28 -12.25 20.28
N PHE A 489 31.08 -12.02 18.98
CA PHE A 489 30.14 -11.03 18.47
C PHE A 489 28.71 -11.34 18.90
N VAL A 490 28.26 -12.60 18.78
CA VAL A 490 26.95 -13.04 19.28
C VAL A 490 26.81 -12.80 20.78
N GLY A 491 27.86 -13.05 21.57
CA GLY A 491 27.86 -12.79 23.01
C GLY A 491 27.74 -11.30 23.38
N LYS A 492 28.14 -10.38 22.49
CA LYS A 492 28.08 -8.92 22.69
C LYS A 492 26.77 -8.30 22.19
N MET A 493 25.92 -9.06 21.50
CA MET A 493 24.66 -8.54 20.99
C MET A 493 23.74 -8.09 22.14
N PRO A 494 23.07 -6.93 22.02
CA PRO A 494 22.09 -6.48 23.02
C PRO A 494 20.77 -7.26 22.94
N ILE A 495 20.58 -8.04 21.87
CA ILE A 495 19.39 -8.84 21.58
C ILE A 495 19.79 -10.33 21.55
N LYS A 496 18.90 -11.22 22.00
CA LYS A 496 19.13 -12.66 21.91
C LYS A 496 19.17 -13.12 20.46
N ALA A 497 20.18 -13.92 20.11
CA ALA A 497 20.31 -14.52 18.79
C ALA A 497 19.15 -15.49 18.49
N ASP A 498 18.67 -15.46 17.25
CA ASP A 498 17.60 -16.30 16.74
C ASP A 498 18.13 -17.58 16.05
N ALA A 499 17.21 -18.42 15.55
CA ALA A 499 17.58 -19.65 14.85
C ALA A 499 18.42 -19.38 13.59
N VAL A 500 18.22 -18.25 12.91
CA VAL A 500 18.94 -17.92 11.67
C VAL A 500 20.43 -17.71 11.95
N ILE A 501 20.77 -16.95 13.01
CA ILE A 501 22.15 -16.68 13.42
C ILE A 501 22.89 -17.97 13.78
N TRP A 502 22.28 -18.82 14.60
CA TRP A 502 22.91 -20.09 15.01
C TRP A 502 23.02 -21.08 13.84
N THR A 503 22.05 -21.08 12.93
CA THR A 503 22.11 -21.89 11.69
C THR A 503 23.24 -21.42 10.77
N ALA A 504 23.45 -20.11 10.63
CA ALA A 504 24.57 -19.56 9.86
C ALA A 504 25.93 -19.98 10.46
N LEU A 505 26.07 -19.90 11.78
CA LEU A 505 27.27 -20.40 12.48
C LEU A 505 27.48 -21.90 12.27
N LEU A 506 26.42 -22.72 12.42
CA LEU A 506 26.50 -24.16 12.23
C LEU A 506 26.90 -24.51 10.78
N GLY A 507 26.35 -23.79 9.80
CA GLY A 507 26.71 -23.91 8.39
C GLY A 507 28.19 -23.58 8.13
N ALA A 508 28.68 -22.48 8.72
CA ALA A 508 30.10 -22.13 8.64
C ALA A 508 30.99 -23.20 9.30
N CYS A 509 30.58 -23.75 10.44
CA CYS A 509 31.31 -24.82 11.12
C CYS A 509 31.41 -26.09 10.28
N LYS A 510 30.41 -26.40 9.45
CA LYS A 510 30.50 -27.51 8.49
C LYS A 510 31.62 -27.29 7.47
N ILE A 511 31.74 -26.07 6.95
CA ILE A 511 32.77 -25.72 5.95
C ILE A 511 34.17 -25.80 6.58
N TYR A 512 34.34 -25.22 7.77
CA TYR A 512 35.64 -25.14 8.46
C TYR A 512 35.93 -26.32 9.40
N LYS A 513 35.02 -27.30 9.47
CA LYS A 513 35.11 -28.50 10.31
C LYS A 513 35.38 -28.21 11.80
N ASN A 514 34.83 -27.12 12.32
CA ASN A 514 34.98 -26.75 13.74
C ASN A 514 33.85 -27.38 14.57
N VAL A 515 34.18 -28.44 15.30
CA VAL A 515 33.22 -29.19 16.10
C VAL A 515 32.73 -28.41 17.32
N GLU A 516 33.62 -27.71 18.01
CA GLU A 516 33.29 -27.06 19.29
C GLU A 516 32.20 -26.00 19.11
N VAL A 517 32.34 -25.17 18.07
CA VAL A 517 31.34 -24.15 17.76
C VAL A 517 30.08 -24.77 17.15
N ALA A 518 30.19 -25.89 16.42
CA ALA A 518 29.04 -26.62 15.89
C ALA A 518 28.16 -27.23 17.01
N GLU A 519 28.77 -27.83 18.02
CA GLU A 519 28.08 -28.39 19.19
C GLU A 519 27.38 -27.26 19.97
N LEU A 520 28.06 -26.15 20.22
CA LEU A 520 27.47 -24.96 20.85
C LEU A 520 26.27 -24.41 20.06
N ALA A 521 26.41 -24.25 18.73
CA ALA A 521 25.34 -23.73 17.89
C ALA A 521 24.12 -24.67 17.89
N LEU A 522 24.34 -25.98 17.87
CA LEU A 522 23.25 -26.95 17.96
C LEU A 522 22.53 -26.91 19.31
N GLU A 523 23.26 -26.83 20.43
CA GLU A 523 22.65 -26.73 21.77
C GLU A 523 21.68 -25.54 21.83
N ARG A 524 22.08 -24.38 21.29
CA ARG A 524 21.21 -23.20 21.21
C ARG A 524 20.04 -23.39 20.25
N LEU A 525 20.24 -24.05 19.11
CA LEU A 525 19.17 -24.36 18.18
C LEU A 525 18.12 -25.31 18.76
N ILE A 526 18.52 -26.26 19.61
CA ILE A 526 17.59 -27.18 20.30
C ILE A 526 16.74 -26.41 21.32
N GLU A 527 17.30 -25.41 22.01
CA GLU A 527 16.55 -24.55 22.93
C GLU A 527 15.48 -23.71 22.20
N ILE A 528 15.79 -23.24 20.98
CA ILE A 528 14.91 -22.35 20.21
C ILE A 528 13.89 -23.15 19.39
N GLU A 529 14.34 -24.18 18.68
CA GLU A 529 13.56 -24.99 17.74
C GLU A 529 13.80 -26.50 17.97
N PRO A 530 13.28 -27.06 19.08
CA PRO A 530 13.53 -28.45 19.44
C PRO A 530 12.99 -29.44 18.40
N GLU A 531 11.94 -29.04 17.68
CA GLU A 531 11.27 -29.85 16.65
C GLU A 531 11.89 -29.70 15.25
N ASN A 532 12.87 -28.81 15.04
CA ASN A 532 13.48 -28.61 13.71
C ASN A 532 14.59 -29.65 13.45
N PRO A 533 14.35 -30.65 12.59
CA PRO A 533 15.27 -31.78 12.38
C PRO A 533 16.49 -31.39 11.54
N SER A 534 16.41 -30.27 10.82
CA SER A 534 17.49 -29.72 9.97
C SER A 534 18.77 -29.50 10.77
N ASN A 535 18.62 -29.06 12.02
CA ASN A 535 19.71 -28.71 12.92
C ASN A 535 20.55 -29.94 13.28
N TYR A 536 19.88 -31.06 13.57
CA TYR A 536 20.53 -32.35 13.89
C TYR A 536 21.19 -32.99 12.67
N VAL A 537 20.56 -32.91 11.49
CA VAL A 537 21.14 -33.43 10.24
C VAL A 537 22.45 -32.72 9.91
N MET A 538 22.53 -31.41 10.14
CA MET A 538 23.73 -30.65 9.86
C MET A 538 24.92 -31.10 10.73
N LEU A 539 24.74 -31.26 12.04
CA LEU A 539 25.80 -31.79 12.92
C LEU A 539 26.14 -33.26 12.62
N SER A 540 25.14 -34.08 12.27
CA SER A 540 25.37 -35.48 11.84
C SER A 540 26.32 -35.54 10.65
N ASN A 541 26.18 -34.62 9.69
CA ASN A 541 27.07 -34.55 8.53
C ASN A 541 28.48 -34.11 8.95
N ILE A 542 28.62 -33.13 9.84
CA ILE A 542 29.93 -32.70 10.37
C ILE A 542 30.66 -33.86 11.06
N TYR A 543 29.95 -34.65 11.88
CA TYR A 543 30.53 -35.85 12.50
C TYR A 543 30.94 -36.91 11.46
N GLY A 544 30.14 -37.11 10.42
CA GLY A 544 30.49 -37.98 9.29
C GLY A 544 31.77 -37.52 8.58
N ASP A 545 31.86 -36.24 8.24
CA ASP A 545 32.99 -35.60 7.54
C ASP A 545 34.30 -35.65 8.35
N LEU A 546 34.20 -35.89 9.66
CA LEU A 546 35.30 -36.03 10.61
C LEU A 546 35.55 -37.48 11.07
N GLY A 547 34.79 -38.45 10.54
CA GLY A 547 34.93 -39.87 10.89
C GLY A 547 34.43 -40.25 12.29
N ARG A 548 33.65 -39.38 12.96
CA ARG A 548 33.04 -39.60 14.28
C ARG A 548 31.73 -40.40 14.17
N TRP A 549 31.79 -41.59 13.56
CA TRP A 549 30.61 -42.42 13.24
C TRP A 549 29.73 -42.80 14.45
N LYS A 550 30.33 -42.93 15.64
CA LYS A 550 29.58 -43.25 16.87
C LYS A 550 28.65 -42.11 17.30
N ASP A 551 29.12 -40.87 17.21
CA ASP A 551 28.35 -39.69 17.59
C ASP A 551 27.27 -39.39 16.55
N MET A 552 27.58 -39.58 15.26
CA MET A 552 26.62 -39.55 14.17
C MET A 552 25.47 -40.56 14.38
N ALA A 553 25.79 -41.81 14.76
CA ALA A 553 24.77 -42.84 14.99
C ALA A 553 23.85 -42.50 16.18
N ARG A 554 24.41 -41.96 17.27
CA ARG A 554 23.63 -41.48 18.43
C ARG A 554 22.67 -40.35 18.03
N LEU A 555 23.15 -39.39 17.25
CA LEU A 555 22.34 -38.25 16.80
C LEU A 555 21.20 -38.71 15.86
N LYS A 556 21.48 -39.64 14.93
CA LYS A 556 20.45 -40.24 14.07
C LYS A 556 19.38 -41.00 14.86
N LEU A 557 19.76 -41.68 15.95
CA LEU A 557 18.81 -42.37 16.83
C LEU A 557 17.89 -41.36 17.51
N ALA A 558 18.45 -40.27 18.06
CA ALA A 558 17.67 -39.20 18.69
C ALA A 558 16.67 -38.55 17.72
N VAL A 559 17.06 -38.32 16.45
CA VAL A 559 16.15 -37.80 15.40
C VAL A 559 15.03 -38.79 15.04
N LYS A 560 15.26 -40.10 15.20
CA LYS A 560 14.23 -41.13 14.93
C LYS A 560 13.21 -41.22 16.06
N GLU A 561 13.62 -40.95 17.30
CA GLU A 561 12.75 -40.94 18.48
C GLU A 561 11.80 -39.74 18.52
N THR A 562 12.11 -38.64 17.83
CA THR A 562 11.21 -37.47 17.71
C THR A 562 10.03 -37.70 16.76
N GLY A 563 9.93 -38.88 16.10
CA GLY A 563 8.79 -39.26 15.26
C GLY A 563 8.72 -38.58 13.88
N PHE A 564 9.74 -37.83 13.50
CA PHE A 564 9.76 -37.06 12.26
C PHE A 564 10.11 -37.90 11.02
N ARG A 565 9.43 -37.63 9.90
CA ARG A 565 9.79 -38.12 8.55
C ARG A 565 10.28 -36.94 7.70
N LYS A 566 11.48 -37.07 7.12
CA LYS A 566 12.04 -36.08 6.20
C LYS A 566 11.08 -35.82 5.02
N PRO A 567 10.56 -34.60 4.83
CA PRO A 567 9.83 -34.28 3.62
C PRO A 567 10.79 -34.44 2.43
N PRO A 568 10.40 -35.16 1.37
CA PRO A 568 11.25 -35.31 0.20
C PRO A 568 11.53 -33.93 -0.41
N GLY A 569 12.79 -33.69 -0.78
CA GLY A 569 13.14 -32.48 -1.53
C GLY A 569 12.38 -32.48 -2.86
N CYS A 570 11.79 -31.33 -3.20
CA CYS A 570 11.07 -31.14 -4.44
C CYS A 570 11.76 -30.10 -5.33
N SER A 571 11.49 -30.15 -6.63
CA SER A 571 11.89 -29.15 -7.62
C SER A 571 10.68 -28.86 -8.50
N SER A 572 10.51 -27.62 -8.94
CA SER A 572 9.36 -27.23 -9.76
C SER A 572 9.81 -26.63 -11.10
N ILE A 573 9.09 -26.91 -12.18
CA ILE A 573 9.31 -26.31 -13.50
C ILE A 573 8.01 -25.71 -14.05
N GLU A 574 8.11 -24.60 -14.79
CA GLU A 574 7.01 -24.05 -15.57
C GLU A 574 6.94 -24.74 -16.93
N LEU A 575 5.79 -25.32 -17.25
CA LEU A 575 5.40 -25.82 -18.56
C LEU A 575 4.28 -24.93 -19.12
N ALA A 576 3.98 -25.06 -20.41
CA ALA A 576 2.99 -24.19 -21.09
C ALA A 576 1.57 -24.22 -20.44
N ASP A 577 1.27 -25.27 -19.69
CA ASP A 577 0.01 -25.54 -18.99
C ASP A 577 0.05 -25.33 -17.47
N GLY A 578 1.19 -24.94 -16.87
CA GLY A 578 1.27 -24.66 -15.44
C GLY A 578 2.63 -24.96 -14.80
N VAL A 579 2.71 -24.88 -13.47
CA VAL A 579 3.91 -25.25 -12.71
C VAL A 579 3.77 -26.69 -12.22
N VAL A 580 4.74 -27.55 -12.56
CA VAL A 580 4.77 -28.96 -12.16
C VAL A 580 5.87 -29.18 -11.12
N GLU A 581 5.51 -29.81 -10.00
CA GLU A 581 6.46 -30.22 -8.96
C GLU A 581 6.92 -31.67 -9.15
N PHE A 582 8.22 -31.90 -8.96
CA PHE A 582 8.90 -33.20 -9.04
C PHE A 582 9.56 -33.52 -7.72
N PHE A 583 9.48 -34.77 -7.31
CA PHE A 583 10.13 -35.29 -6.12
C PHE A 583 11.13 -36.38 -6.52
N SER A 584 12.12 -36.63 -5.68
CA SER A 584 13.03 -37.76 -5.91
C SER A 584 12.23 -39.06 -5.96
N LEU A 585 12.41 -39.85 -7.02
CA LEU A 585 11.67 -41.10 -7.30
C LEU A 585 10.15 -40.91 -7.48
N ASP A 586 9.69 -39.70 -7.82
CA ASP A 586 8.28 -39.46 -8.11
C ASP A 586 7.84 -40.19 -9.39
N GLU A 587 6.63 -40.72 -9.34
CA GLU A 587 5.96 -41.42 -10.44
C GLU A 587 4.56 -40.84 -10.73
N ARG A 588 4.21 -39.69 -10.14
CA ARG A 588 2.88 -39.07 -10.32
C ARG A 588 2.70 -38.35 -11.66
N HIS A 589 3.78 -38.04 -12.37
CA HIS A 589 3.70 -37.31 -13.64
C HIS A 589 3.11 -38.19 -14.75
N PRO A 590 2.15 -37.69 -15.56
CA PRO A 590 1.56 -38.46 -16.67
C PRO A 590 2.61 -39.02 -17.66
N ASP A 591 3.64 -38.22 -17.96
CA ASP A 591 4.72 -38.60 -18.90
C ASP A 591 5.95 -39.26 -18.22
N LYS A 592 5.79 -39.85 -17.02
CA LYS A 592 6.93 -40.37 -16.25
C LYS A 592 7.84 -41.30 -17.05
N ASP A 593 7.26 -42.20 -17.85
CA ASP A 593 8.03 -43.23 -18.56
C ASP A 593 8.96 -42.59 -19.59
N THR A 594 8.46 -41.59 -20.31
CA THR A 594 9.26 -40.81 -21.27
C THR A 594 10.37 -40.03 -20.57
N ILE A 595 10.06 -39.38 -19.44
CA ILE A 595 11.05 -38.63 -18.66
C ILE A 595 12.17 -39.54 -18.17
N TYR A 596 11.84 -40.69 -17.56
CA TYR A 596 12.84 -41.64 -17.06
C TYR A 596 13.65 -42.28 -18.18
N ASP A 597 13.07 -42.51 -19.36
CA ASP A 597 13.81 -43.05 -20.50
C ASP A 597 14.79 -42.03 -21.10
N VAL A 598 14.40 -40.75 -21.19
CA VAL A 598 15.33 -39.66 -21.54
C VAL A 598 16.45 -39.56 -20.50
N LEU A 599 16.11 -39.63 -19.21
CA LEU A 599 17.08 -39.58 -18.12
C LEU A 599 18.10 -40.73 -18.21
N LYS A 600 17.65 -41.97 -18.46
CA LYS A 600 18.52 -43.12 -18.70
C LYS A 600 19.45 -42.89 -19.91
N GLY A 601 18.92 -42.30 -20.98
CA GLY A 601 19.71 -41.91 -22.16
C GLY A 601 20.82 -40.92 -21.81
N LEU A 602 20.48 -39.86 -21.08
CA LEU A 602 21.44 -38.85 -20.61
C LEU A 602 22.51 -39.43 -19.68
N VAL A 603 22.14 -40.33 -18.76
CA VAL A 603 23.10 -41.02 -17.87
C VAL A 603 24.08 -41.88 -18.66
N LYS A 604 23.63 -42.56 -19.72
CA LYS A 604 24.53 -43.32 -20.62
C LYS A 604 25.51 -42.40 -21.32
N LEU A 605 25.04 -41.26 -21.82
CA LEU A 605 25.87 -40.22 -22.45
C LEU A 605 26.92 -39.69 -21.46
N LEU A 606 26.51 -39.31 -20.25
CA LEU A 606 27.42 -38.82 -19.20
C LEU A 606 28.51 -39.85 -18.87
N LYS A 607 28.14 -41.13 -18.69
CA LYS A 607 29.11 -42.21 -18.44
C LYS A 607 30.08 -42.39 -19.60
N SER A 608 29.61 -42.29 -20.84
CA SER A 608 30.48 -42.35 -22.02
C SER A 608 31.45 -41.17 -22.14
N SER A 609 31.11 -40.03 -21.54
CA SER A 609 31.97 -38.84 -21.44
C SER A 609 32.89 -38.82 -20.20
N GLY A 610 32.99 -39.94 -19.46
CA GLY A 610 33.90 -40.08 -18.33
C GLY A 610 33.30 -39.72 -16.96
N TYR A 611 31.99 -39.50 -16.86
CA TYR A 611 31.32 -39.30 -15.58
C TYR A 611 31.28 -40.63 -14.80
N VAL A 612 31.91 -40.64 -13.61
CA VAL A 612 31.81 -41.73 -12.65
C VAL A 612 30.83 -41.28 -11.56
N PRO A 613 29.65 -41.92 -11.43
CA PRO A 613 28.72 -41.60 -10.36
C PRO A 613 29.34 -41.96 -9.00
N ASP A 614 29.32 -41.04 -8.06
CA ASP A 614 29.64 -41.35 -6.66
C ASP A 614 28.44 -42.10 -6.06
N LEU A 615 28.57 -43.42 -5.97
CA LEU A 615 27.50 -44.31 -5.49
C LEU A 615 27.47 -44.45 -3.97
N MET A 616 28.36 -43.79 -3.22
CA MET A 616 28.44 -43.97 -1.76
C MET A 616 27.22 -43.45 -1.00
N GLU A 617 26.41 -42.53 -1.56
CA GLU A 617 25.23 -41.99 -0.88
C GLU A 617 23.96 -42.84 -1.07
N LEU A 618 23.86 -43.64 -2.13
CA LEU A 618 22.64 -44.38 -2.48
C LEU A 618 22.35 -45.60 -1.60
N GLU A 619 23.37 -46.20 -0.98
CA GLU A 619 23.18 -47.34 -0.06
C GLU A 619 22.78 -46.90 1.37
N SER A 620 22.87 -45.60 1.68
CA SER A 620 22.65 -45.07 3.04
C SER A 620 21.22 -44.56 3.30
N GLY A 621 20.33 -44.67 2.31
CA GLY A 621 18.95 -44.15 2.34
C GLY A 621 17.85 -45.16 2.65
N THR A 622 18.14 -46.29 3.33
CA THR A 622 17.12 -47.26 3.79
C THR A 622 16.76 -47.08 5.25
#